data_AF-A0A2W1JNN8-F1
#
_entry.id   AF-A0A2W1JNN8-F1
#
_cell.length_a   1.000
_cell.length_b   1.000
_cell.length_c   1.000
_cell.angle_alpha   90.00
_cell.angle_beta   90.00
_cell.angle_gamma   90.00
#
_symmetry.space_group_name_H-M   'P 1'
#
loop_
_entity.id
_entity.type
_entity.pdbx_description
1 polymer ?
#
loop_
_entity_poly.entity_id
_entity_poly.type
_entity_poly.pdbx_seq_one_letter_code
_entity_poly.pdbx_strand_id
1 'polypeptide(L)' 'MEMGEANLPKQSVVNISQVFTIDRSQLNEKIGTLSPSRVHQIIDGLHLLLDPYEFSEW' A
#
# COMPACT_ATOMS: atom_id res chain seq x y z
N MET A 1 -9.42 0.80 3.97
CA MET A 1 -9.93 -0.45 3.36
C MET A 1 -11.36 -0.61 3.78
N GLU A 2 -12.24 -0.96 2.85
CA GLU A 2 -13.65 -1.16 3.17
C GLU A 2 -13.82 -2.39 4.07
N MET A 3 -14.88 -2.42 4.88
CA MET A 3 -15.21 -3.59 5.69
C MET A 3 -15.42 -4.82 4.78
N GLY A 4 -14.72 -5.92 5.07
CA GLY A 4 -14.77 -7.16 4.28
C GLY A 4 -13.74 -7.26 3.15
N GLU A 5 -13.00 -6.19 2.82
CA GLU A 5 -11.87 -6.27 1.89
C GLU A 5 -10.65 -6.92 2.56
N ALA A 6 -9.87 -7.71 1.81
CA ALA A 6 -8.62 -8.36 2.25
C ALA A 6 -8.72 -9.28 3.48
N ASN A 7 -9.94 -9.72 3.86
CA ASN A 7 -10.18 -10.64 4.98
C ASN A 7 -9.57 -10.15 6.32
N LEU A 8 -9.60 -8.83 6.54
CA LEU A 8 -9.11 -8.24 7.79
C LEU A 8 -10.21 -8.23 8.86
N PRO A 9 -9.87 -8.49 10.14
CA PRO A 9 -10.85 -8.55 11.22
C PRO A 9 -11.48 -7.19 11.56
N LYS A 10 -10.89 -6.10 11.03
CA LYS A 10 -11.37 -4.73 11.19
C LYS A 10 -10.98 -3.90 9.99
N GLN A 11 -11.74 -2.83 9.77
CA GLN A 11 -11.38 -1.78 8.84
C GLN A 11 -9.98 -1.24 9.16
N SER A 12 -9.14 -1.20 8.13
CA SER A 12 -7.70 -0.96 8.25
C SER A 12 -7.21 -0.06 7.12
N VAL A 13 -5.98 0.44 7.23
CA VAL A 13 -5.32 1.31 6.24
C VAL A 13 -4.01 0.68 5.77
N VAL A 14 -3.59 0.99 4.55
CA VAL A 14 -2.24 0.67 4.07
C VAL A 14 -1.35 1.87 4.36
N ASN A 15 -0.24 1.66 5.06
CA ASN A 15 0.69 2.72 5.41
C ASN A 15 1.78 2.84 4.34
N ILE A 16 1.55 3.70 3.35
CA ILE A 16 2.48 3.92 2.23
C ILE A 16 3.81 4.56 2.65
N SER A 17 3.90 5.17 3.84
CA SER A 17 5.15 5.76 4.36
C SER A 17 6.10 4.74 4.98
N GLN A 18 5.66 3.49 5.14
CA GLN A 18 6.40 2.41 5.80
C GLN A 18 6.54 1.22 4.85
N VAL A 19 7.42 1.35 3.86
CA VAL A 19 7.67 0.33 2.83
C VAL A 19 9.03 -0.32 3.08
N PHE A 20 9.06 -1.65 3.03
CA PHE A 20 10.27 -2.44 3.25
C PHE A 20 10.45 -3.47 2.14
N THR A 21 11.70 -3.66 1.72
CA THR A 21 12.09 -4.84 0.94
C THR A 21 12.39 -5.98 1.91
N ILE A 22 11.71 -7.11 1.75
CA ILE A 22 11.87 -8.30 2.60
C ILE A 22 12.21 -9.52 1.76
N ASP A 23 12.83 -10.53 2.37
CA ASP A 23 12.98 -11.83 1.74
C ASP A 23 11.62 -12.57 1.69
N ARG A 24 11.38 -13.35 0.63
CA ARG A 24 10.13 -14.10 0.47
C ARG A 24 9.91 -15.12 1.59
N SER A 25 10.97 -15.66 2.20
CA SER A 25 10.89 -16.61 3.30
C SER A 25 10.29 -16.02 4.58
N GLN A 26 10.20 -14.68 4.68
CA GLN A 26 9.57 -14.00 5.82
C GLN A 26 8.04 -13.92 5.69
N LEU A 27 7.49 -14.25 4.51
CA LEU A 27 6.04 -14.30 4.30
C LEU A 27 5.50 -15.68 4.72
N ASN A 28 4.47 -15.67 5.56
CA ASN A 28 3.78 -16.88 6.00
C ASN A 28 2.54 -17.15 5.11
N GLU A 29 1.38 -17.35 5.73
CA GLU A 29 0.13 -17.63 5.02
C GLU A 29 -0.45 -16.38 4.34
N LYS A 30 -1.07 -16.59 3.17
CA LYS A 30 -1.81 -15.54 2.47
C LYS A 30 -3.11 -15.26 3.22
N ILE A 31 -3.26 -14.06 3.78
CA ILE A 31 -4.45 -13.69 4.57
C ILE A 31 -5.64 -13.24 3.71
N GLY A 32 -5.42 -12.72 2.51
CA GLY A 32 -6.47 -12.13 1.68
C GLY A 32 -5.95 -11.58 0.36
N THR A 33 -6.81 -10.88 -0.38
CA THR A 33 -6.47 -10.20 -1.64
C THR A 33 -7.19 -8.84 -1.68
N LEU A 34 -6.50 -7.80 -2.13
CA LEU A 34 -7.09 -6.49 -2.39
C LEU A 34 -7.71 -6.44 -3.79
N SER A 35 -8.70 -5.57 -3.99
CA SER A 35 -9.22 -5.30 -5.33
C SER A 35 -8.14 -4.63 -6.22
N PRO A 36 -8.18 -4.81 -7.55
CA PRO A 36 -7.26 -4.10 -8.45
C PRO A 36 -7.30 -2.58 -8.30
N SER A 37 -8.50 -2.01 -8.09
CA SER A 37 -8.69 -0.58 -7.84
C SER A 37 -7.93 -0.12 -6.59
N ARG A 38 -7.99 -0.89 -5.50
CA ARG A 38 -7.24 -0.60 -4.27
C ARG A 38 -5.73 -0.65 -4.50
N VAL A 39 -5.25 -1.60 -5.30
CA VAL A 39 -3.82 -1.70 -5.63
C VAL A 39 -3.36 -0.45 -6.40
N HIS A 40 -4.13 0.03 -7.37
CA HIS A 40 -3.82 1.28 -8.08
C HIS A 40 -3.75 2.48 -7.13
N GLN A 41 -4.70 2.63 -6.20
CA GLN A 41 -4.66 3.72 -5.20
C GLN A 41 -3.40 3.67 -4.32
N ILE A 42 -2.92 2.48 -3.97
CA ILE A 42 -1.67 2.33 -3.20
C ILE A 42 -0.48 2.78 -4.03
N ILE A 43 -0.43 2.42 -5.31
CA ILE A 43 0.63 2.81 -6.25
C ILE A 43 0.62 4.33 -6.47
N ASP A 44 -0.54 4.94 -6.67
CA ASP A 44 -0.68 6.40 -6.81
C ASP A 44 -0.16 7.13 -5.56
N GLY A 45 -0.48 6.59 -4.37
CA GLY A 45 0.04 7.11 -3.11
C GLY A 45 1.55 6.97 -2.98
N LEU A 46 2.13 5.87 -3.47
CA LEU A 46 3.58 5.68 -3.49
C LEU A 46 4.26 6.67 -4.43
N HIS A 47 3.70 6.95 -5.61
CA HIS A 47 4.20 7.99 -6.51
C HIS A 47 4.20 9.36 -5.85
N LEU A 48 3.11 9.74 -5.18
CA LEU A 48 3.06 11.00 -4.44
C LEU A 48 4.16 11.13 -3.37
N LEU A 49 4.52 10.01 -2.73
CA LEU A 49 5.52 10.00 -1.67
C LEU A 49 6.97 9.93 -2.20
N LEU A 50 7.20 9.17 -3.26
CA LEU A 50 8.53 8.78 -3.73
C LEU A 50 8.99 9.56 -4.95
N ASP A 51 8.06 10.08 -5.76
CA ASP A 51 8.44 10.84 -6.93
C ASP A 51 9.13 12.13 -6.48
N PRO A 52 10.25 12.52 -7.12
CA PRO A 52 10.92 13.76 -6.80
C PRO A 52 9.96 14.93 -6.98
N TYR A 53 9.81 15.73 -5.93
CA TYR A 53 9.10 16.99 -6.07
C TYR A 53 10.01 18.01 -6.76
N GLU A 54 9.68 18.42 -7.98
CA GLU A 54 10.36 19.56 -8.60
C GLU A 54 9.89 20.84 -7.90
N PHE A 55 10.77 21.35 -7.04
CA PHE A 55 10.57 22.65 -6.43
C PHE A 55 10.84 23.71 -7.51
N SER A 56 9.79 24.23 -8.14
CA SER A 56 9.93 25.45 -8.94
C SER A 56 10.12 26.61 -7.97
N GLU A 57 11.32 27.21 -7.96
CA GLU A 57 11.60 28.44 -7.23
C GLU A 57 10.61 29.53 -7.70
N TRP A 58 9.82 30.04 -6.77
CA TRP A 58 8.98 31.22 -6.96
C TRP A 58 9.83 32.50 -6.97
#